data_AF-A0A1G6FED2-F1
#
_entry.id   AF-A0A1G6FED2-F1
#
_cell.length_a   1.000
_cell.length_b   1.000
_cell.length_c   1.000
_cell.angle_alpha   90.00
_cell.angle_beta   90.00
_cell.angle_gamma   90.00
#
_symmetry.space_group_name_H-M   'P 1'
#
loop_
_entity.id
_entity.type
_entity.pdbx_description
1 polymer ?
#
loop_
_entity_poly.entity_id
_entity_poly.type
_entity_poly.pdbx_seq_one_letter_code
_entity_poly.pdbx_strand_id
1 'polypeptide(L)'
;MYVRQGRFTKGQLDKAGEFTISVPLENPDPQINKICGWQSGFNIDKVKEAGLELVDADTINTPGVKQYPLTIECKVLYAQDQDLSKIPEDIREKTYPQDVDGTY
;
A
#
# COMPACT_ATOMS: atom_id res chain seq x y z
N MET A 1 4.87 -7.20 -5.62
CA MET A 1 3.89 -6.25 -5.05
C MET A 1 3.11 -5.63 -6.20
N TYR A 2 1.79 -5.52 -6.12
CA TYR A 2 0.99 -4.79 -7.11
C TYR A 2 0.36 -3.57 -6.44
N VAL A 3 0.56 -2.40 -7.05
CA VAL A 3 0.00 -1.13 -6.59
C VAL A 3 -0.68 -0.47 -7.78
N ARG A 4 -1.98 -0.17 -7.67
CA ARG A 4 -2.69 0.54 -8.73
C ARG A 4 -2.16 1.96 -8.88
N GLN A 5 -2.11 2.47 -10.10
CA GLN A 5 -1.58 3.80 -10.42
C GLN A 5 -2.29 4.92 -9.64
N GLY A 6 -3.62 4.82 -9.48
CA GLY A 6 -4.41 5.83 -8.76
C GLY A 6 -4.24 5.82 -7.23
N ARG A 7 -3.56 4.84 -6.63
CA ARG A 7 -3.38 4.81 -5.16
C ARG A 7 -2.35 5.87 -4.76
N PHE A 8 -2.67 6.72 -3.78
CA PHE A 8 -1.72 7.68 -3.20
C PHE A 8 -0.34 7.09 -2.84
N THR A 9 -0.30 5.82 -2.40
CA THR A 9 0.95 5.11 -2.08
C THR A 9 1.86 4.91 -3.29
N LYS A 10 1.35 4.86 -4.53
CA LYS A 10 2.18 4.66 -5.73
C LYS A 10 3.19 5.78 -5.90
N GLY A 11 2.76 7.04 -5.80
CA GLY A 11 3.66 8.18 -5.91
C GLY A 11 4.69 8.27 -4.78
N GLN A 12 4.35 7.77 -3.59
CA GLN A 12 5.29 7.68 -2.47
C GLN A 12 6.33 6.58 -2.71
N LEU A 13 5.89 5.41 -3.15
CA LEU A 13 6.76 4.27 -3.47
C LEU A 13 7.75 4.63 -4.59
N ASP A 14 7.30 5.32 -5.63
CA ASP A 14 8.16 5.73 -6.75
C ASP A 14 9.24 6.74 -6.33
N LYS A 15 8.92 7.61 -5.36
CA LYS A 15 9.86 8.60 -4.83
C LYS A 15 10.84 7.99 -3.83
N ALA A 16 10.36 7.12 -2.96
CA ALA A 16 11.17 6.52 -1.89
C ALA A 16 12.06 5.39 -2.41
N GLY A 17 11.54 4.55 -3.32
CA GLY A 17 12.24 3.35 -3.81
C GLY A 17 12.34 2.24 -2.76
N GLU A 18 11.70 2.39 -1.61
CA GLU A 18 11.69 1.46 -0.49
C GLU A 18 10.36 1.54 0.26
N PHE A 19 10.02 0.48 0.98
CA PHE A 19 8.78 0.37 1.73
C PHE A 19 8.86 -0.74 2.78
N THR A 20 7.95 -0.70 3.75
CA THR A 20 7.74 -1.79 4.71
C THR A 20 6.42 -2.51 4.42
N ILE A 21 6.39 -3.81 4.71
CA ILE A 21 5.15 -4.60 4.77
C ILE A 21 4.97 -5.05 6.21
N SER A 22 3.87 -4.63 6.82
CA SER A 22 3.52 -5.00 8.18
C SER A 22 2.43 -6.08 8.18
N VAL A 23 2.73 -7.25 8.75
CA VAL A 23 1.89 -8.45 8.65
C VAL A 23 1.26 -8.76 10.02
N PRO A 24 -0.08 -8.74 10.13
CA PRO A 24 -0.74 -8.93 11.42
C PRO A 24 -0.58 -10.33 12.03
N LEU A 25 -0.17 -11.35 11.26
CA LEU A 25 -0.10 -12.79 11.58
C LEU A 25 -1.41 -13.39 12.14
N GLU A 26 -1.97 -12.83 13.22
CA GLU A 26 -3.22 -13.18 13.85
C GLU A 26 -4.00 -11.91 14.26
N ASN A 27 -5.34 -11.99 14.28
CA ASN A 27 -6.23 -10.94 14.81
C ASN A 27 -5.90 -9.52 14.33
N PRO A 28 -6.02 -9.24 13.02
CA PRO A 28 -5.70 -7.92 12.51
C PRO A 28 -6.66 -6.86 13.08
N ASP A 29 -6.10 -5.75 13.58
CA ASP A 29 -6.88 -4.66 14.16
C ASP A 29 -7.91 -4.12 13.13
N PRO A 30 -9.22 -4.20 13.42
CA PRO A 30 -10.27 -3.76 12.49
C PRO A 30 -10.21 -2.26 12.18
N GLN A 31 -9.79 -1.41 13.11
CA GLN A 31 -9.67 0.03 12.92
C GLN A 31 -8.51 0.35 11.98
N ILE A 32 -7.35 -0.28 12.19
CA ILE A 32 -6.19 -0.12 11.29
C ILE A 32 -6.57 -0.58 9.88
N ASN A 33 -7.17 -1.76 9.74
CA ASN A 33 -7.62 -2.27 8.45
C ASN A 33 -8.61 -1.34 7.74
N LYS A 34 -9.58 -0.81 8.49
CA LYS A 34 -10.58 0.13 7.95
C LYS A 34 -9.89 1.40 7.44
N ILE A 35 -9.02 2.02 8.23
CA ILE A 35 -8.42 3.30 7.86
C ILE A 35 -7.36 3.12 6.76
N CYS A 36 -6.45 2.16 6.93
CA CYS A 36 -5.36 1.94 5.99
C CYS A 36 -5.85 1.34 4.66
N GLY A 37 -6.90 0.52 4.68
CA GLY A 37 -7.46 -0.16 3.50
C GLY A 37 -8.48 0.66 2.70
N TRP A 38 -9.36 1.41 3.39
CA TRP A 38 -10.48 2.12 2.74
C TRP A 38 -10.25 3.61 2.51
N GLN A 39 -9.50 4.29 3.38
CA GLN A 39 -9.28 5.73 3.24
C GLN A 39 -8.00 6.01 2.44
N SER A 40 -7.93 7.13 1.74
CA SER A 40 -6.70 7.55 1.06
C SER A 40 -5.83 8.41 1.99
N GLY A 41 -4.52 8.17 1.96
CA GLY A 41 -3.55 8.99 2.68
C GLY A 41 -3.37 10.38 2.06
N PHE A 42 -3.97 10.64 0.90
CA PHE A 42 -3.99 11.97 0.30
C PHE A 42 -4.82 12.96 1.15
N ASN A 43 -5.92 12.48 1.74
CA ASN A 43 -6.87 13.32 2.49
C ASN A 43 -6.64 13.31 4.00
N ILE A 44 -5.97 12.28 4.53
CA ILE A 44 -5.81 12.07 5.97
C ILE A 44 -4.39 11.63 6.32
N ASP A 45 -3.97 11.97 7.54
CA ASP A 45 -2.80 11.37 8.18
C ASP A 45 -3.19 10.00 8.75
N LYS A 46 -2.92 8.93 7.99
CA LYS A 46 -3.24 7.56 8.41
C LYS A 46 -2.52 7.14 9.69
N VAL A 47 -1.33 7.66 9.96
CA VAL A 47 -0.57 7.30 11.16
C VAL A 47 -1.32 7.79 12.38
N LYS A 48 -1.72 9.05 12.36
CA LYS A 48 -2.52 9.65 13.42
C LYS A 48 -3.91 9.02 13.54
N GLU A 49 -4.67 8.94 12.44
CA GLU A 49 -6.07 8.51 12.47
C GLU A 49 -6.22 7.03 12.87
N ALA A 50 -5.27 6.17 12.45
CA ALA A 50 -5.27 4.75 12.83
C ALA A 50 -4.53 4.47 14.15
N GLY A 51 -3.97 5.49 14.81
CA GLY A 51 -3.23 5.33 16.06
C GLY A 51 -1.98 4.46 15.90
N LEU A 52 -1.30 4.57 14.76
CA LEU A 52 -0.10 3.80 14.48
C LEU A 52 1.09 4.36 15.26
N GLU A 53 1.93 3.45 15.75
CA GLU A 53 3.21 3.81 16.34
C GLU A 53 4.28 3.36 15.35
N LEU A 54 5.04 4.31 14.83
CA LEU A 54 6.08 4.06 13.86
C LEU A 54 7.35 3.61 14.58
N VAL A 55 8.06 2.66 13.96
CA VAL A 55 9.33 2.15 14.45
C VAL A 55 10.34 2.28 13.32
N ASP A 56 11.52 2.81 13.62
CA ASP A 56 12.60 2.91 12.64
C ASP A 56 12.97 1.52 12.12
N ALA A 57 13.25 1.44 10.82
CA ALA A 57 13.71 0.23 10.17
C ALA A 57 15.22 0.03 10.42
N ASP A 58 15.66 -1.23 10.32
CA ASP A 58 17.06 -1.61 10.53
C ASP A 58 17.93 -1.30 9.31
N THR A 59 17.38 -1.42 8.09
CA THR A 59 18.16 -1.38 6.83
C THR A 59 17.69 -0.34 5.81
N ILE A 60 16.53 0.27 6.04
CA ILE A 60 15.90 1.30 5.18
C ILE A 60 15.43 2.50 6.01
N ASN A 61 15.04 3.60 5.37
CA ASN A 61 14.57 4.81 6.06
C ASN A 61 13.04 4.82 6.23
N THR A 62 12.31 3.97 5.50
CA THR A 62 10.85 3.87 5.65
C THR A 62 10.51 3.09 6.92
N PRO A 63 9.75 3.66 7.87
CA PRO A 63 9.47 3.01 9.14
C PRO A 63 8.50 1.82 9.01
N GLY A 64 8.57 0.92 9.98
CA GLY A 64 7.57 -0.11 10.24
C GLY A 64 6.42 0.39 11.13
N VAL A 65 5.48 -0.50 11.44
CA VAL A 65 4.39 -0.22 12.40
C VAL A 65 4.47 -1.21 13.56
N LYS A 66 4.47 -0.71 14.79
CA LYS A 66 4.66 -1.52 16.00
C LYS A 66 3.53 -2.51 16.27
N GLN A 67 2.32 -2.19 15.78
CA GLN A 67 1.10 -2.94 16.05
C GLN A 67 1.12 -4.36 15.48
N TYR A 68 1.97 -4.62 14.49
CA TYR A 68 2.02 -5.92 13.84
C TYR A 68 3.36 -6.63 14.10
N PRO A 69 3.34 -7.94 14.40
CA PRO A 69 4.51 -8.66 14.92
C PRO A 69 5.59 -8.91 13.87
N LEU A 70 5.29 -8.73 12.59
CA LEU A 70 6.24 -8.96 11.49
C LEU A 70 6.26 -7.74 10.57
N THR A 71 7.43 -7.13 10.45
CA THR A 71 7.73 -6.08 9.47
C THR A 71 8.76 -6.61 8.47
N ILE A 72 8.50 -6.45 7.18
CA ILE A 72 9.41 -6.82 6.10
C ILE A 72 9.88 -5.54 5.42
N GLU A 73 11.18 -5.27 5.51
CA GLU A 73 11.82 -4.13 4.85
C GLU A 73 12.17 -4.46 3.40
N CYS A 74 11.76 -3.61 2.46
CA CYS A 74 11.87 -3.87 1.04
C CYS A 74 12.49 -2.68 0.31
N LYS A 75 13.37 -2.98 -0.66
CA LYS A 75 13.82 -2.03 -1.69
C LYS A 75 13.25 -2.44 -3.04
N VAL A 76 12.82 -1.47 -3.82
CA VAL A 76 12.32 -1.68 -5.18
C VAL A 76 13.52 -1.92 -6.10
N LEU A 77 13.66 -3.15 -6.58
CA LEU A 77 14.71 -3.50 -7.56
C LEU A 77 14.24 -3.32 -9.01
N TYR A 78 12.93 -3.50 -9.23
CA TYR A 78 12.32 -3.44 -10.55
C TYR A 78 10.84 -3.10 -10.43
N ALA A 79 10.33 -2.30 -11.36
CA ALA A 79 8.93 -1.96 -11.49
C ALA A 79 8.51 -1.99 -12.96
N GLN A 80 7.30 -2.49 -13.22
CA GLN A 80 6.67 -2.47 -14.53
C GLN A 80 5.16 -2.32 -14.37
N ASP A 81 4.53 -1.71 -15.36
CA ASP A 81 3.08 -1.71 -15.46
C ASP A 81 2.55 -3.10 -15.82
N GLN A 82 1.35 -3.41 -15.35
CA GLN A 82 0.66 -4.63 -15.77
C GLN A 82 0.22 -4.49 -17.23
N ASP A 83 0.57 -5.46 -18.07
CA ASP A 83 0.04 -5.55 -19.43
C ASP A 83 -1.43 -5.99 -19.38
N LEU A 84 -2.33 -5.00 -19.42
CA LEU A 84 -3.78 -5.23 -19.36
C LEU A 84 -4.31 -6.04 -20.55
N SER A 85 -3.56 -6.15 -21.65
CA SER A 85 -3.94 -7.02 -22.78
C SER A 85 -3.82 -8.51 -22.46
N LYS A 86 -3.09 -8.87 -21.39
CA LYS A 86 -2.87 -10.25 -20.94
C LYS A 86 -3.83 -10.67 -19.83
N ILE A 87 -4.67 -9.77 -19.34
CA ILE A 87 -5.67 -10.06 -18.31
C ILE A 87 -6.98 -10.47 -19.00
N PRO A 88 -7.64 -11.58 -18.58
CA PRO A 88 -8.96 -11.95 -19.08
C PRO A 88 -9.96 -10.79 -19.05
N GLU A 89 -10.77 -10.68 -20.11
CA GLU A 89 -11.68 -9.54 -20.32
C GLU A 89 -12.64 -9.34 -19.15
N ASP A 90 -13.23 -10.42 -18.63
CA ASP A 90 -14.15 -10.41 -17.48
C ASP A 90 -13.49 -9.86 -16.20
N ILE A 91 -12.21 -10.20 -15.97
CA ILE A 91 -11.43 -9.69 -14.84
C ILE A 91 -11.07 -8.22 -15.07
N ARG A 92 -10.66 -7.87 -16.29
CA ARG A 92 -10.25 -6.51 -16.66
C ARG A 92 -11.40 -5.53 -16.50
N GLU A 93 -12.57 -5.83 -17.04
CA GLU A 93 -13.76 -4.97 -16.92
C GLU A 93 -14.20 -4.79 -15.48
N LYS A 94 -14.20 -5.87 -14.68
CA LYS A 94 -14.63 -5.83 -13.29
C LYS A 94 -13.65 -5.12 -12.36
N THR A 95 -12.34 -5.31 -12.60
CA THR A 95 -11.29 -4.97 -11.62
C THR A 95 -10.46 -3.76 -12.05
N TYR A 96 -10.34 -3.51 -13.36
CA TYR A 96 -9.52 -2.47 -13.99
C TYR A 96 -10.31 -1.69 -15.07
N PRO A 97 -11.48 -1.12 -14.73
CA PRO A 97 -12.26 -0.34 -15.68
C PRO A 97 -11.44 0.87 -16.14
N GLN A 98 -11.34 1.08 -17.46
CA GLN A 98 -10.51 2.15 -18.05
C GLN A 98 -11.17 3.53 -17.92
N ASP A 99 -12.49 3.57 -17.71
CA ASP A 99 -13.29 4.79 -17.74
C ASP A 99 -13.58 5.35 -16.34
N VAL A 100 -12.82 4.90 -15.34
CA VAL A 100 -12.98 5.34 -13.94
C VAL A 100 -11.69 6.02 -13.50
N ASP A 101 -11.77 7.32 -13.24
CA ASP A 101 -10.67 8.07 -12.69
C ASP A 101 -10.17 7.42 -11.38
N GLY A 102 -8.85 7.35 -11.24
CA GLY A 102 -8.24 6.90 -10.00
C GLY A 102 -8.68 7.79 -8.85
N THR A 103 -9.34 7.23 -7.84
CA THR A 103 -9.60 7.95 -6.60
C THR A 103 -8.27 8.11 -5.86
N TYR A 104 -7.77 9.35 -5.84
CA TYR A 104 -6.56 9.78 -5.15
C TYR A 104 -6.38 9.11 -3.79
#